data_AF-A0A972RZ55-F1
#
_entry.id   AF-A0A972RZ55-F1
#
_cell.length_a   1.000
_cell.length_b   1.000
_cell.length_c   1.000
_cell.angle_alpha   90.00
_cell.angle_beta   90.00
_cell.angle_gamma   90.00
#
_symmetry.space_group_name_H-M   'P 1'
#
loop_
_entity.id
_entity.type
_entity.pdbx_description
1 polymer ?
#
loop_
_entity_poly.entity_id
_entity_poly.type
_entity_poly.pdbx_seq_one_letter_code
_entity_poly.pdbx_strand_id
1 'polypeptide(L)' 'INQLKEEYGIELIEDIQKYKPYDAIVVAVKHKLFIEELDFKVFKNLMKNQGKPVLIDIKGVYNKDKAQKEDFIYWRL' A
#
# COMPACT_ATOMS: atom_id res chain seq x y z
N ILE A 1 11.98 -20.47 -9.33
CA ILE A 1 11.14 -20.03 -10.46
C ILE A 1 10.52 -18.71 -10.04
N ASN A 2 10.83 -17.62 -10.75
CA ASN A 2 10.23 -16.31 -10.47
C ASN A 2 8.93 -16.19 -11.30
N GLN A 3 7.90 -16.93 -10.85
CA GLN A 3 6.62 -17.07 -11.55
C GLN A 3 6.01 -15.72 -11.94
N LEU A 4 6.14 -14.70 -11.08
CA LEU A 4 5.60 -13.36 -11.34
C LEU A 4 6.23 -12.66 -12.56
N LYS A 5 7.55 -12.81 -12.74
CA LYS A 5 8.29 -12.22 -13.85
C LYS A 5 8.01 -12.98 -15.15
N GLU A 6 7.93 -14.30 -15.08
CA GLU A 6 7.66 -15.17 -16.22
C GLU A 6 6.21 -14.99 -16.74
N GLU A 7 5.22 -14.91 -15.86
CA GLU A 7 3.81 -14.80 -16.23
C GLU A 7 3.37 -13.36 -16.54
N TYR A 8 3.85 -12.37 -15.77
CA TYR A 8 3.33 -11.00 -15.83
C TYR A 8 4.37 -9.95 -16.17
N GLY A 9 5.65 -10.31 -16.29
CA GLY A 9 6.74 -9.34 -16.51
C GLY A 9 6.98 -8.41 -15.31
N ILE A 10 6.50 -8.77 -14.11
CA ILE A 10 6.61 -7.95 -12.90
C ILE A 10 7.71 -8.51 -12.01
N GLU A 11 8.62 -7.64 -11.57
CA GLU A 11 9.65 -7.97 -10.60
C GLU A 11 9.21 -7.57 -9.19
N LEU A 12 9.47 -8.44 -8.21
CA LEU A 12 9.30 -8.11 -6.80
C LEU A 12 10.48 -7.28 -6.30
N ILE A 13 10.18 -6.28 -5.50
CA ILE A 13 11.19 -5.50 -4.78
C ILE A 13 11.44 -6.14 -3.42
N GLU A 14 12.69 -6.18 -2.99
CA GLU A 14 13.06 -6.73 -1.67
C GLU A 14 12.78 -5.75 -0.53
N ASP A 15 12.80 -4.45 -0.84
CA ASP A 15 12.56 -3.37 0.12
C ASP A 15 11.55 -2.36 -0.44
N ILE A 16 10.45 -2.19 0.29
CA ILE A 16 9.38 -1.24 -0.04
C ILE A 16 9.87 0.22 0.00
N GLN A 17 10.98 0.54 0.67
CA GLN A 17 11.54 1.90 0.71
C GLN A 17 12.27 2.28 -0.58
N LYS A 18 12.64 1.32 -1.43
CA LYS A 18 13.60 1.51 -2.54
C LYS A 18 13.20 2.56 -3.57
N TYR A 19 11.90 2.67 -3.88
CA TYR A 19 11.40 3.52 -4.97
C TYR A 19 10.42 4.59 -4.50
N LYS A 20 10.39 4.90 -3.20
CA LYS A 20 9.58 6.00 -2.68
C LYS A 20 10.05 7.35 -3.24
N PRO A 21 9.18 8.37 -3.35
CA PRO A 21 7.78 8.36 -2.92
C PRO A 21 6.86 7.66 -3.92
N TYR A 22 5.89 6.89 -3.42
CA TYR A 22 4.80 6.35 -4.23
C TYR A 22 3.62 7.31 -4.24
N ASP A 23 2.88 7.36 -5.35
CA ASP A 23 1.65 8.15 -5.44
C ASP A 23 0.44 7.42 -4.84
N ALA A 24 0.44 6.09 -4.90
CA ALA A 24 -0.62 5.25 -4.38
C ALA A 24 -0.09 3.90 -3.87
N ILE A 25 -0.78 3.33 -2.89
CA ILE A 25 -0.57 1.96 -2.41
C ILE A 25 -1.85 1.16 -2.60
N VAL A 26 -1.73 -0.03 -3.19
CA VAL A 26 -2.82 -0.98 -3.39
C VAL A 26 -2.60 -2.22 -2.52
N VAL A 27 -3.52 -2.48 -1.61
CA VAL A 27 -3.53 -3.67 -0.76
C VAL A 27 -4.53 -4.67 -1.34
N ALA A 28 -4.02 -5.60 -2.13
CA ALA A 28 -4.85 -6.54 -2.90
C ALA A 28 -5.27 -7.80 -2.12
N VAL A 29 -4.54 -8.14 -1.05
CA VAL A 29 -4.71 -9.38 -0.28
C VAL A 29 -4.54 -9.13 1.21
N LYS A 30 -5.13 -9.99 2.05
CA LYS A 30 -5.16 -9.85 3.52
C LYS A 30 -4.11 -10.73 4.20
N HIS A 31 -2.83 -10.46 3.95
CA HIS A 31 -1.74 -11.14 4.67
C HIS A 31 -1.55 -10.52 6.06
N LYS A 32 -1.20 -11.34 7.05
CA LYS A 32 -1.00 -10.91 8.46
C LYS A 32 0.03 -9.79 8.57
N LEU A 33 1.13 -9.91 7.83
CA LEU A 33 2.21 -8.91 7.80
C LEU A 33 1.71 -7.49 7.51
N PHE A 34 0.75 -7.32 6.59
CA PHE A 34 0.22 -6.00 6.26
C PHE A 34 -0.62 -5.41 7.41
N ILE A 35 -1.28 -6.25 8.19
CA ILE A 35 -2.07 -5.83 9.35
C ILE A 35 -1.18 -5.49 10.53
N GLU A 36 -0.11 -6.26 10.73
CA GLU A 36 0.76 -6.18 11.90
C GLU A 36 1.85 -5.12 11.75
N GLU A 37 2.43 -4.95 10.55
CA GLU A 37 3.61 -4.12 10.33
C GLU A 37 3.35 -2.84 9.50
N LEU A 38 2.29 -2.82 8.67
CA LEU A 38 2.04 -1.71 7.74
C LEU A 38 0.84 -0.87 8.20
N ASP A 39 1.11 0.14 9.01
CA ASP A 39 0.11 1.12 9.44
C ASP A 39 0.05 2.38 8.55
N PHE A 40 -0.88 3.28 8.85
CA PHE A 40 -1.05 4.54 8.12
C PHE A 40 0.18 5.45 8.19
N LYS A 41 0.99 5.38 9.27
CA LYS A 41 2.21 6.17 9.41
C LYS A 41 3.29 5.65 8.46
N VAL A 42 3.43 4.34 8.34
CA VAL A 42 4.32 3.70 7.36
C VAL A 42 3.92 4.08 5.95
N PHE A 43 2.63 3.99 5.62
CA PHE A 43 2.12 4.39 4.30
C PHE A 43 2.38 5.86 3.98
N LYS A 44 2.15 6.77 4.92
CA LYS A 44 2.49 8.19 4.75
C LYS A 44 3.97 8.40 4.47
N ASN A 45 4.85 7.67 5.17
CA ASN A 45 6.29 7.78 4.94
C ASN A 45 6.71 7.28 3.55
N LEU A 46 6.03 6.26 3.04
CA LEU A 46 6.22 5.71 1.69
C LEU A 46 5.66 6.63 0.60
N MET A 47 4.66 7.45 0.91
CA MET A 47 3.96 8.33 -0.03
C MET A 47 4.20 9.82 0.24
N LYS A 48 5.38 10.21 0.74
CA LYS A 48 5.75 11.63 0.97
C LYS A 48 5.89 12.42 -0.34
N ASN A 49 4.79 12.62 -1.06
CA ASN A 49 4.68 13.51 -2.21
C ASN A 49 3.95 14.82 -1.81
N GLN A 50 3.81 15.78 -2.74
CA GLN A 50 3.13 17.06 -2.48
C GLN A 50 1.58 16.94 -2.43
N GLY A 51 1.04 15.72 -2.39
CA GLY A 51 -0.40 15.44 -2.48
C GLY A 51 -0.94 14.63 -1.30
N LYS A 52 -2.24 14.29 -1.37
CA LYS A 52 -2.87 13.40 -0.40
C LYS A 52 -2.52 11.94 -0.73
N PRO A 53 -2.10 11.12 0.25
CA PRO A 53 -1.75 9.73 0.00
C PRO A 53 -2.98 8.92 -0.43
N VAL A 54 -2.83 8.11 -1.48
CA VAL A 54 -3.93 7.27 -2.00
C VAL A 54 -3.77 5.83 -1.50
N LEU A 55 -4.77 5.33 -0.77
CA LEU A 55 -4.82 3.94 -0.30
C LEU A 55 -6.03 3.23 -0.90
N ILE A 56 -5.75 2.21 -1.70
CA ILE A 56 -6.75 1.33 -2.32
C ILE A 56 -6.73 -0.01 -1.58
N ASP A 57 -7.78 -0.30 -0.81
CA ASP A 57 -7.87 -1.47 0.05
C ASP A 57 -8.92 -2.45 -0.48
N ILE A 58 -8.47 -3.37 -1.35
CA ILE A 58 -9.35 -4.30 -2.07
C ILE A 58 -10.04 -5.30 -1.13
N LYS A 59 -9.39 -5.65 -0.01
CA LYS A 59 -9.89 -6.65 0.94
C LYS A 59 -10.42 -6.06 2.25
N GLY A 60 -10.55 -4.73 2.34
CA GLY A 60 -11.07 -4.05 3.52
C GLY A 60 -10.25 -4.35 4.77
N VAL A 61 -8.93 -4.43 4.63
CA VAL A 61 -7.95 -4.72 5.70
C VAL A 61 -7.91 -3.59 6.72
N TYR A 62 -8.05 -2.35 6.28
CA TYR A 62 -7.90 -1.14 7.08
C TYR A 62 -9.24 -0.50 7.43
N ASN A 63 -9.27 0.23 8.54
CA ASN A 63 -10.46 0.95 8.97
C ASN A 63 -10.60 2.27 8.18
N LYS A 64 -11.75 2.44 7.51
CA LYS A 64 -12.07 3.62 6.68
C LYS A 64 -12.01 4.93 7.46
N ASP A 65 -12.62 4.99 8.65
CA ASP A 65 -12.68 6.23 9.44
C ASP A 65 -11.28 6.66 9.90
N LYS A 66 -10.42 5.69 10.25
CA LYS A 66 -9.01 5.95 10.55
C LYS A 66 -8.27 6.46 9.31
N ALA A 67 -8.46 5.85 8.15
CA ALA A 67 -7.82 6.30 6.91
C ALA A 67 -8.19 7.75 6.56
N GLN A 68 -9.48 8.11 6.71
CA GLN A 68 -9.96 9.47 6.48
C GLN A 68 -9.42 10.47 7.51
N LYS A 69 -9.34 10.10 8.80
CA LYS A 69 -8.70 10.92 9.84
C LYS A 69 -7.22 11.16 9.57
N GLU A 70 -6.56 10.19 8.96
CA GLU A 70 -5.18 10.29 8.52
C GLU A 70 -5.03 11.03 7.16
N ASP A 71 -6.10 11.62 6.61
CA ASP A 71 -6.12 12.39 5.36
C ASP A 71 -5.75 11.61 4.09
N PHE A 72 -6.05 10.31 4.06
CA PHE A 72 -5.92 9.50 2.85
C PHE A 72 -7.11 9.71 1.90
N ILE A 73 -6.81 9.70 0.60
CA ILE A 73 -7.80 9.34 -0.42
C ILE A 73 -7.98 7.82 -0.33
N TYR A 74 -9.03 7.39 0.36
CA TYR A 74 -9.28 5.98 0.67
C TYR A 74 -10.42 5.40 -0.16
N TRP A 75 -10.16 4.29 -0.84
CA TRP A 75 -11.16 3.49 -1.55
C TRP A 75 -11.08 2.02 -1.13
N ARG A 76 -12.22 1.35 -1.06
CA ARG A 76 -12.31 -0.10 -0.80
C ARG A 76 -13.48 -0.72 -1.55
N LEU A 77 -13.40 -2.04 -1.78
CA LEU A 77 -14.52 -2.87 -2.22
C LEU A 77 -15.43 -3.26 -1.04
#